data_AF-F0YMI3-F1
#
_entry.id   AF-F0YMI3-F1
#
_cell.length_a   1.000
_cell.length_b   1.000
_cell.length_c   1.000
_cell.angle_alpha   90.00
_cell.angle_beta   90.00
_cell.angle_gamma   90.00
#
_symmetry.space_group_name_H-M   'P 1'
#
loop_
_entity.id
_entity.type
_entity.pdbx_description
1 polymer ?
#
loop_
_entity_poly.entity_id
_entity_poly.type
_entity_poly.pdbx_seq_one_letter_code
_entity_poly.pdbx_strand_id
1 'polypeptide(L)'
;MNTFLGDLRGNSSNNTTLTIKSSPPKTAAVATRLGVRTGVLTKRNEQQVWQRRYCALVPQTLLYYYDGEHSESARGIIDLEYYTEVEVVARNTIRLSTPPDIPLRSFFFKADDEDQCAAWAAALTRERYFVVADERDAYQRLQAEFQKQSSESAESCDRLREETAQRRRACEAAALRLGDALAQLRQQAVSLGLSESSAASLREPRDAVREVAHRLHYHMRRAAHLGDAVAGAADQETSGGGAGPSDEERLRTLDDLRERVAAAKRARQREETARLASEGTRADKAAALDDAQRRVGDEAKSRVAAETKAAELADQKRILVREVKQTRKRAADAKALGAELEARKELGTLGLGLDDLEVDEETHRELALKRAGLARDTSSDGGGSDSCSLDGDLAAHARKNSSDRLDDLLRRATSQARDAERPKPPPPRPPAGASPFAKVCRRCGGTVEGPRNSTCKCAAPQID
;
A
#
# COMPACT_ATOMS: atom_id res chain seq x y z
N MET A 1 22.87 19.21 -49.87
CA MET A 1 21.95 19.43 -48.74
C MET A 1 22.80 19.64 -47.51
N ASN A 2 23.20 20.89 -47.27
CA ASN A 2 24.13 21.28 -46.21
C ASN A 2 23.34 21.82 -45.02
N THR A 3 23.53 21.19 -43.86
CA THR A 3 23.11 21.70 -42.55
C THR A 3 23.99 22.88 -42.14
N PHE A 4 23.34 24.02 -41.95
CA PHE A 4 23.90 25.28 -41.49
C PHE A 4 24.04 25.24 -39.96
N LEU A 5 25.28 25.25 -39.45
CA LEU A 5 25.61 25.49 -38.05
C LEU A 5 26.13 26.93 -37.96
N GLY A 6 25.24 27.84 -37.57
CA GLY A 6 25.56 29.25 -37.34
C GLY A 6 25.89 29.50 -35.87
N ASP A 7 27.09 30.01 -35.63
CA ASP A 7 27.56 30.63 -34.39
C ASP A 7 26.58 31.67 -33.84
N LEU A 8 26.30 31.61 -32.55
CA LEU A 8 25.69 32.70 -31.78
C LEU A 8 26.59 33.03 -30.59
N ARG A 9 27.51 33.97 -30.81
CA ARG A 9 28.18 34.72 -29.74
C ARG A 9 27.15 35.62 -29.06
N GLY A 10 26.93 35.41 -27.77
CA GLY A 10 26.03 36.20 -26.94
C GLY A 10 26.61 37.56 -26.55
N ASN A 11 25.86 38.62 -26.82
CA ASN A 11 26.02 39.93 -26.18
C ASN A 11 25.04 40.00 -24.99
N SER A 12 25.58 40.22 -23.80
CA SER A 12 24.85 40.30 -22.53
C SER A 12 24.07 41.60 -22.42
N SER A 13 22.74 41.53 -22.37
CA SER A 13 21.88 42.58 -21.80
C SER A 13 20.92 41.95 -20.78
N ASN A 14 20.92 42.51 -19.57
CA ASN A 14 20.27 41.96 -18.38
C ASN A 14 18.74 42.15 -18.41
N ASN A 15 18.02 41.26 -19.09
CA ASN A 15 16.59 41.09 -18.92
C ASN A 15 16.32 39.61 -18.61
N THR A 16 16.05 39.28 -17.35
CA THR A 16 15.79 37.90 -16.89
C THR A 16 14.47 37.41 -17.48
N THR A 17 14.55 36.84 -18.68
CA THR A 17 13.43 36.20 -19.36
C THR A 17 13.51 34.71 -19.02
N LEU A 18 12.61 34.23 -18.16
CA LEU A 18 12.43 32.79 -17.90
C LEU A 18 12.04 32.08 -19.20
N THR A 19 13.01 31.48 -19.87
CA THR A 19 12.77 30.64 -21.05
C THR A 19 12.39 29.24 -20.60
N ILE A 20 11.09 29.01 -20.40
CA ILE A 20 10.50 27.69 -20.16
C ILE A 20 10.66 26.88 -21.46
N LYS A 21 11.75 26.10 -21.56
CA LYS A 21 12.20 25.36 -22.76
C LYS A 21 11.26 24.26 -23.28
N SER A 22 10.09 24.05 -22.69
CA SER A 22 9.10 23.04 -23.11
C SER A 22 7.72 23.60 -23.47
N SER A 23 7.57 24.92 -23.51
CA SER A 23 6.31 25.52 -23.96
C SER A 23 6.18 25.32 -25.47
N PRO A 24 5.07 24.77 -26.01
CA PRO A 24 4.79 24.77 -27.44
C PRO A 24 5.03 26.16 -28.02
N PRO A 25 5.53 26.30 -29.27
CA PRO A 25 5.70 27.61 -29.89
C PRO A 25 4.38 28.38 -29.80
N LYS A 26 4.41 29.51 -29.09
CA LYS A 26 3.22 30.27 -28.70
C LYS A 26 2.75 31.18 -29.83
N THR A 27 2.65 30.63 -31.05
CA THR A 27 2.11 31.34 -32.20
C THR A 27 0.65 31.71 -31.94
N ALA A 28 0.17 32.77 -32.60
CA ALA A 28 -1.22 33.19 -32.48
C ALA A 28 -2.20 32.05 -32.84
N ALA A 29 -1.87 31.23 -33.85
CA ALA A 29 -2.68 30.07 -34.24
C ALA A 29 -2.79 29.02 -33.12
N VAL A 30 -1.68 28.71 -32.42
CA VAL A 30 -1.69 27.75 -31.31
C VAL A 30 -2.47 28.30 -30.12
N ALA A 31 -2.24 29.57 -29.75
CA ALA A 31 -2.99 30.22 -28.68
C ALA A 31 -4.48 30.34 -29.00
N THR A 32 -4.83 30.51 -30.27
CA THR A 32 -6.23 30.54 -30.73
C THR A 32 -6.90 29.20 -30.54
N ARG A 33 -6.23 28.11 -30.92
CA ARG A 33 -6.75 26.74 -30.77
C ARG A 33 -6.93 26.34 -29.31
N LEU A 34 -6.07 26.85 -28.42
CA LEU A 34 -6.14 26.57 -26.98
C LEU A 34 -6.98 27.59 -26.21
N GLY A 35 -7.35 28.70 -26.83
CA GLY A 35 -7.98 29.84 -26.17
C GLY A 35 -9.47 29.62 -25.97
N VAL A 36 -9.99 30.06 -24.82
CA VAL A 36 -11.43 30.12 -24.54
C VAL A 36 -12.09 31.27 -25.30
N ARG A 37 -11.34 32.35 -25.51
CA ARG A 37 -11.80 33.52 -26.27
C ARG A 37 -10.65 34.14 -27.05
N THR A 38 -10.91 34.44 -28.31
CA THR A 38 -9.95 35.06 -29.21
C THR A 38 -10.62 36.18 -30.00
N GLY A 39 -9.84 37.13 -30.49
CA GLY A 39 -10.37 38.24 -31.28
C GLY A 39 -9.50 39.48 -31.18
N VAL A 40 -9.80 40.47 -32.01
CA VAL A 40 -9.04 41.72 -32.06
C VAL A 40 -9.56 42.68 -31.00
N LEU A 41 -8.65 43.26 -30.23
CA LEU A 41 -8.91 44.34 -29.27
C LEU A 41 -7.90 45.46 -29.49
N THR A 42 -8.29 46.70 -29.20
CA THR A 42 -7.36 47.83 -29.21
C THR A 42 -6.79 48.02 -27.82
N LYS A 43 -5.50 47.71 -27.63
CA LYS A 43 -4.80 47.79 -26.34
C LYS A 43 -4.14 49.16 -26.17
N ARG A 44 -4.28 49.78 -24.99
CA ARG A 44 -3.52 50.99 -24.63
C ARG A 44 -2.09 50.61 -24.23
N ASN A 45 -1.09 51.25 -24.83
CA ASN A 45 0.31 51.09 -24.45
C ASN A 45 0.66 52.03 -23.25
N GLU A 46 1.91 51.97 -22.79
CA GLU A 46 2.38 52.80 -21.65
C GLU A 46 2.33 54.31 -21.97
N GLN A 47 2.59 54.67 -23.23
CA GLN A 47 2.51 56.04 -23.74
C GLN A 47 1.07 56.48 -24.04
N GLN A 48 0.06 55.74 -23.57
CA GLN A 48 -1.37 56.05 -23.74
C GLN A 48 -1.87 55.97 -25.19
N VAL A 49 -1.07 55.43 -26.12
CA VAL A 49 -1.45 55.21 -27.52
C VAL A 49 -2.19 53.89 -27.66
N TRP A 50 -3.32 53.94 -28.37
CA TRP A 50 -4.16 52.80 -28.68
C TRP A 50 -3.63 52.03 -29.89
N GLN A 51 -3.38 50.74 -29.74
CA GLN A 51 -2.87 49.87 -30.80
C GLN A 51 -3.74 48.64 -30.96
N ARG A 52 -4.11 48.34 -32.21
CA ARG A 52 -4.88 47.14 -32.54
C ARG A 52 -4.02 45.90 -32.32
N ARG A 53 -4.52 44.91 -31.58
CA ARG A 53 -3.84 43.67 -31.22
C ARG A 53 -4.79 42.49 -31.34
N TYR A 54 -4.28 41.36 -31.83
CA TYR A 54 -5.03 40.12 -31.76
C TYR A 54 -4.82 39.49 -30.37
N CYS A 55 -5.88 39.24 -29.63
CA CYS A 55 -5.86 38.74 -28.26
C CYS A 55 -6.37 37.30 -28.17
N ALA A 56 -5.77 36.50 -27.30
CA ALA A 56 -6.18 35.13 -27.01
C ALA A 56 -6.12 34.85 -25.50
N LEU A 57 -7.27 34.56 -24.90
CA LEU A 57 -7.43 34.17 -23.50
C LEU A 57 -7.31 32.65 -23.38
N VAL A 58 -6.26 32.16 -22.75
CA VAL A 58 -5.96 30.73 -22.58
C VAL A 58 -6.40 30.26 -21.18
N PRO A 59 -6.93 29.02 -21.02
CA PRO A 59 -7.51 28.49 -19.77
C PRO A 59 -6.64 28.56 -18.49
N GLN A 60 -5.35 28.88 -18.58
CA GLN A 60 -4.43 28.98 -17.43
C GLN A 60 -4.23 30.43 -16.98
N THR A 61 -5.30 31.23 -16.90
CA THR A 61 -5.24 32.66 -16.51
C THR A 61 -4.28 33.52 -17.33
N LEU A 62 -3.89 33.13 -18.55
CA LEU A 62 -2.98 33.90 -19.39
C LEU A 62 -3.71 34.56 -20.55
N LEU A 63 -3.57 35.88 -20.68
CA LEU A 63 -4.02 36.65 -21.83
C LEU A 63 -2.82 36.99 -22.72
N TYR A 64 -2.78 36.37 -23.90
CA TYR A 64 -1.79 36.65 -24.94
C TYR A 64 -2.28 37.76 -25.86
N TYR A 65 -1.36 38.60 -26.32
CA TYR A 65 -1.65 39.54 -27.40
C TYR A 65 -0.54 39.58 -28.45
N TYR A 66 -0.95 39.75 -29.71
CA TYR A 66 -0.15 39.61 -30.92
C TYR A 66 -0.33 40.84 -31.82
N ASP A 67 0.59 41.05 -32.76
CA ASP A 67 0.44 42.09 -33.77
C ASP A 67 -0.68 41.75 -34.79
N GLY A 68 -0.89 40.46 -35.07
CA GLY A 68 -1.98 39.95 -35.89
C GLY A 68 -2.27 38.46 -35.63
N GLU A 69 -3.28 37.93 -36.32
CA GLU A 69 -3.77 36.55 -36.16
C GLU A 69 -2.76 35.48 -36.61
N HIS A 70 -1.83 35.83 -37.50
CA HIS A 70 -0.79 34.94 -38.01
C HIS A 70 0.59 35.22 -37.41
N SER A 71 0.67 36.01 -36.34
CA SER A 71 1.95 36.32 -35.69
C SER A 71 2.59 35.05 -35.10
N GLU A 72 3.86 34.84 -35.40
CA GLU A 72 4.64 33.70 -34.89
C GLU A 72 5.03 33.87 -33.41
N SER A 73 5.09 35.11 -32.92
CA SER A 73 5.47 35.43 -31.54
C SER A 73 4.45 36.35 -30.86
N ALA A 74 4.22 36.11 -29.57
CA ALA A 74 3.38 36.98 -28.74
C ALA A 74 4.12 38.29 -28.46
N ARG A 75 3.41 39.41 -28.61
CA ARG A 75 3.93 40.74 -28.26
C ARG A 75 3.98 40.93 -26.75
N GLY A 76 3.10 40.26 -26.02
CA GLY A 76 3.19 40.14 -24.58
C GLY A 76 2.16 39.17 -24.02
N ILE A 77 2.33 38.88 -22.74
CA ILE A 77 1.52 37.94 -21.96
C ILE A 77 1.13 38.68 -20.70
N ILE A 78 -0.15 38.64 -20.35
CA ILE A 78 -0.67 39.17 -19.10
C ILE A 78 -1.11 37.97 -18.27
N ASP A 79 -0.50 37.82 -17.11
CA ASP A 79 -0.93 36.85 -16.12
C ASP A 79 -2.09 37.43 -15.31
N LEU A 80 -3.29 36.92 -15.57
CA LEU A 80 -4.52 37.34 -14.95
C LEU A 80 -4.66 36.85 -13.51
N GLU A 81 -3.72 36.08 -12.96
CA GLU A 81 -3.74 35.71 -11.53
C GLU A 81 -3.81 36.97 -10.65
N TYR A 82 -3.01 37.99 -10.96
CA TYR A 82 -2.90 39.22 -10.17
C TYR A 82 -3.97 40.29 -10.45
N TYR A 83 -4.67 40.19 -11.59
CA TYR A 83 -5.61 41.22 -12.06
C TYR A 83 -7.05 40.94 -11.62
N THR A 84 -7.31 40.90 -10.30
CA THR A 84 -8.62 40.54 -9.67
C THR A 84 -9.79 41.39 -10.13
N GLU A 85 -9.55 42.61 -10.58
CA GLU A 85 -10.58 43.56 -10.94
C GLU A 85 -10.69 43.71 -12.46
N VAL A 86 -11.81 43.25 -13.01
CA VAL A 86 -12.19 43.44 -14.42
C VAL A 86 -13.36 44.41 -14.44
N GLU A 87 -13.13 45.64 -14.89
CA GLU A 87 -14.14 46.70 -14.93
C GLU A 87 -14.39 47.17 -16.37
N VAL A 88 -15.64 47.49 -16.69
CA VAL A 88 -16.00 48.18 -17.93
C VAL A 88 -16.11 49.67 -17.63
N VAL A 89 -15.06 50.44 -17.94
CA VAL A 89 -14.92 51.86 -17.53
C VAL A 89 -15.61 52.82 -18.51
N ALA A 90 -15.65 52.46 -19.79
CA ALA A 90 -16.43 53.12 -20.83
C ALA A 90 -17.17 52.03 -21.61
N ARG A 91 -18.28 52.37 -22.28
CA ARG A 91 -19.18 51.42 -22.97
C ARG A 91 -18.49 50.25 -23.70
N ASN A 92 -17.32 50.49 -24.29
CA ASN A 92 -16.51 49.48 -24.97
C ASN A 92 -15.06 49.34 -24.44
N THR A 93 -14.73 49.80 -23.24
CA THR A 93 -13.37 49.75 -22.68
C THR A 93 -13.31 48.94 -21.38
N ILE A 94 -12.51 47.88 -21.40
CA ILE A 94 -12.22 46.98 -20.28
C ILE A 94 -10.92 47.45 -19.61
N ARG A 95 -10.97 47.61 -18.29
CA ARG A 95 -9.81 47.83 -17.43
C ARG A 95 -9.52 46.56 -16.63
N LEU A 96 -8.26 46.14 -16.68
CA LEU A 96 -7.71 45.12 -15.78
C LEU A 96 -6.87 45.85 -14.73
N SER A 97 -7.30 45.81 -13.47
CA SER A 97 -6.55 46.34 -12.33
C SER A 97 -6.21 45.24 -11.33
N THR A 98 -5.11 45.48 -10.61
CA THR A 98 -4.75 44.73 -9.42
C THR A 98 -5.34 45.43 -8.20
N PRO A 99 -5.55 44.71 -7.09
CA PRO A 99 -6.00 45.34 -5.86
C PRO A 99 -4.96 46.37 -5.36
N PRO A 100 -5.36 47.35 -4.54
CA PRO A 100 -4.56 48.54 -4.21
C PRO A 100 -3.27 48.23 -3.44
N ASP A 101 -3.15 47.04 -2.88
CA ASP A 101 -1.97 46.52 -2.19
C ASP A 101 -0.86 46.04 -3.13
N ILE A 102 -1.20 45.74 -4.39
CA ILE A 102 -0.25 45.25 -5.40
C ILE A 102 0.01 46.36 -6.42
N PRO A 103 1.20 46.98 -6.45
CA PRO A 103 1.52 48.11 -7.32
C PRO A 103 1.85 47.68 -8.75
N LEU A 104 0.97 46.90 -9.38
CA LEU A 104 1.09 46.51 -10.78
C LEU A 104 0.31 47.48 -11.67
N ARG A 105 0.83 47.71 -12.88
CA ARG A 105 0.18 48.59 -13.84
C ARG A 105 -1.18 48.02 -14.27
N SER A 106 -2.16 48.89 -14.48
CA SER A 106 -3.44 48.50 -15.08
C SER A 106 -3.33 48.39 -16.60
N PHE A 107 -4.11 47.49 -17.19
CA PHE A 107 -4.23 47.37 -18.65
C PHE A 107 -5.60 47.83 -19.13
N PHE A 108 -5.64 48.46 -20.31
CA PHE A 108 -6.86 48.95 -20.93
C PHE A 108 -7.00 48.33 -22.32
N PHE A 109 -8.17 47.76 -22.59
CA PHE A 109 -8.54 47.16 -23.86
C PHE A 109 -9.86 47.76 -24.33
N LYS A 110 -9.91 48.18 -25.58
CA LYS A 110 -11.10 48.72 -26.22
C LYS A 110 -11.59 47.72 -27.27
N ALA A 111 -12.85 47.30 -27.12
CA ALA A 111 -13.58 46.48 -28.08
C ALA A 111 -14.18 47.36 -29.18
N ASP A 112 -14.47 46.75 -30.33
CA ASP A 112 -15.10 47.43 -31.47
C ASP A 112 -16.55 47.84 -31.15
N ASP A 113 -17.27 46.99 -30.41
CA ASP A 113 -18.66 47.20 -29.99
C ASP A 113 -18.92 46.79 -28.51
N GLU A 114 -20.12 47.11 -28.00
CA GLU A 114 -20.53 46.85 -26.62
C GLU A 114 -20.71 45.36 -26.33
N ASP A 115 -21.21 44.59 -27.31
CA ASP A 115 -21.44 43.15 -27.16
C ASP A 115 -20.12 42.38 -27.06
N GLN A 116 -19.16 42.74 -27.89
CA GLN A 116 -17.79 42.23 -27.87
C GLN A 116 -17.12 42.57 -26.53
N CYS A 117 -17.29 43.80 -26.03
CA CYS A 117 -16.80 44.24 -24.72
C CYS A 117 -17.38 43.38 -23.59
N ALA A 118 -18.71 43.25 -23.54
CA ALA A 118 -19.40 42.47 -22.52
C ALA A 118 -18.97 41.00 -22.52
N ALA A 119 -18.82 40.41 -23.71
CA ALA A 119 -18.42 39.01 -23.84
C ALA A 119 -16.93 38.78 -23.49
N TRP A 120 -16.05 39.76 -23.72
CA TRP A 120 -14.67 39.71 -23.21
C TRP A 120 -14.60 39.88 -21.69
N ALA A 121 -15.33 40.84 -21.13
CA ALA A 121 -15.40 41.03 -19.68
C ALA A 121 -15.91 39.77 -18.99
N ALA A 122 -17.00 39.18 -19.50
CA ALA A 122 -17.56 37.92 -19.00
C ALA A 122 -16.55 36.77 -19.06
N ALA A 123 -15.82 36.60 -20.17
CA ALA A 123 -14.79 35.56 -20.29
C ALA A 123 -13.63 35.78 -19.32
N LEU A 124 -13.14 37.02 -19.20
CA LEU A 124 -12.06 37.37 -18.28
C LEU A 124 -12.44 37.17 -16.81
N THR A 125 -13.71 37.38 -16.45
CA THR A 125 -14.21 37.08 -15.11
C THR A 125 -14.43 35.57 -14.90
N ARG A 126 -15.10 34.89 -15.84
CA ARG A 126 -15.53 33.49 -15.68
C ARG A 126 -14.35 32.51 -15.66
N GLU A 127 -13.41 32.64 -16.60
CA GLU A 127 -12.34 31.65 -16.78
C GLU A 127 -11.37 31.60 -15.59
N ARG A 128 -11.32 32.65 -14.77
CA ARG A 128 -10.51 32.68 -13.55
C ARG A 128 -11.02 31.75 -12.47
N TYR A 129 -12.33 31.57 -12.39
CA TYR A 129 -12.95 30.69 -11.40
C TYR A 129 -13.08 29.25 -11.89
N PHE A 130 -12.97 29.02 -13.20
CA PHE A 130 -13.12 27.69 -13.78
C PHE A 130 -11.98 26.75 -13.36
N VAL A 131 -10.72 27.23 -13.39
CA VAL A 131 -9.56 26.42 -12.96
C VAL A 131 -9.68 26.02 -11.50
N VAL A 132 -10.00 26.99 -10.62
CA VAL A 132 -10.16 26.72 -9.19
C VAL A 132 -11.34 25.77 -8.92
N ALA A 133 -12.43 25.90 -9.67
CA ALA A 133 -13.57 24.99 -9.56
C ALA A 133 -13.21 23.57 -10.03
N ASP A 134 -12.55 23.43 -11.17
CA ASP A 134 -12.15 22.14 -11.72
C ASP A 134 -11.11 21.44 -10.84
N GLU A 135 -10.10 22.16 -10.35
CA GLU A 135 -9.15 21.64 -9.37
C GLU A 135 -9.84 21.20 -8.08
N ARG A 136 -10.75 22.02 -7.53
CA ARG A 136 -11.53 21.65 -6.35
C ARG A 136 -12.34 20.38 -6.58
N ASP A 137 -13.02 20.27 -7.72
CA ASP A 137 -13.84 19.12 -8.06
C ASP A 137 -12.96 17.87 -8.28
N ALA A 138 -11.78 18.02 -8.87
CA ALA A 138 -10.78 16.96 -8.99
C ALA A 138 -10.29 16.48 -7.62
N TYR A 139 -9.98 17.40 -6.70
CA TYR A 139 -9.62 17.06 -5.32
C TYR A 139 -10.75 16.35 -4.57
N GLN A 140 -12.00 16.78 -4.76
CA GLN A 140 -13.16 16.11 -4.17
C GLN A 140 -13.34 14.68 -4.68
N ARG A 141 -13.17 14.45 -5.99
CA ARG A 141 -13.19 13.09 -6.57
C ARG A 141 -12.08 12.23 -6.00
N LEU A 142 -10.86 12.75 -5.94
CA LEU A 142 -9.72 12.04 -5.37
C LEU A 142 -9.95 11.68 -3.89
N GLN A 143 -10.52 12.60 -3.11
CA GLN A 143 -10.87 12.35 -1.71
C GLN A 143 -11.94 11.26 -1.56
N ALA A 144 -12.96 11.25 -2.42
CA ALA A 144 -13.98 10.20 -2.43
C ALA A 144 -13.40 8.82 -2.79
N GLU A 145 -12.48 8.77 -3.76
CA GLU A 145 -11.77 7.54 -4.13
C GLU A 145 -10.92 7.00 -2.98
N PHE A 146 -10.17 7.87 -2.29
CA PHE A 146 -9.38 7.45 -1.12
C PHE A 146 -10.27 6.95 0.03
N GLN A 147 -11.42 7.59 0.27
CA GLN A 147 -12.38 7.12 1.28
C GLN A 147 -12.93 5.75 0.92
N LYS A 148 -13.30 5.53 -0.35
CA LYS A 148 -13.77 4.22 -0.85
C LYS A 148 -12.69 3.13 -0.71
N GLN A 149 -11.46 3.40 -1.12
CA GLN A 149 -10.35 2.45 -0.95
C GLN A 149 -10.08 2.12 0.52
N SER A 150 -10.19 3.13 1.40
CA SER A 150 -10.02 2.94 2.84
C SER A 150 -11.14 2.06 3.43
N SER A 151 -12.39 2.23 3.00
CA SER A 151 -13.51 1.40 3.49
C SER A 151 -13.39 -0.04 2.99
N GLU A 152 -13.07 -0.24 1.71
CA GLU A 152 -12.86 -1.59 1.14
C GLU A 152 -11.70 -2.34 1.83
N SER A 153 -10.63 -1.63 2.18
CA SER A 153 -9.49 -2.19 2.92
C SER A 153 -9.86 -2.56 4.36
N ALA A 154 -10.68 -1.74 5.03
CA ALA A 154 -11.19 -2.05 6.36
C ALA A 154 -12.07 -3.29 6.35
N GLU A 155 -13.02 -3.38 5.40
CA GLU A 155 -13.87 -4.56 5.21
C GLU A 155 -13.05 -5.83 4.90
N SER A 156 -11.98 -5.70 4.10
CA SER A 156 -11.06 -6.80 3.83
C SER A 156 -10.34 -7.29 5.10
N CYS A 157 -9.85 -6.36 5.92
CA CYS A 157 -9.21 -6.69 7.20
C CYS A 157 -10.18 -7.40 8.16
N ASP A 158 -11.44 -6.95 8.21
CA ASP A 158 -12.44 -7.55 9.10
C ASP A 158 -12.85 -8.95 8.64
N ARG A 159 -12.99 -9.17 7.32
CA ARG A 159 -13.20 -10.53 6.76
C ARG A 159 -12.06 -11.48 7.13
N LEU A 160 -10.81 -11.05 6.99
CA LEU A 160 -9.65 -11.88 7.35
C LEU A 160 -9.60 -12.19 8.85
N ARG A 161 -9.99 -11.23 9.70
CA ARG A 161 -10.09 -11.44 11.16
C ARG A 161 -11.17 -12.45 11.50
N GLU A 162 -12.34 -12.33 10.87
CA GLU A 162 -13.44 -13.27 11.06
C GLU A 162 -13.06 -14.68 10.61
N GLU A 163 -12.46 -14.82 9.42
CA GLU A 163 -11.99 -16.11 8.91
C GLU A 163 -10.93 -16.73 9.84
N THR A 164 -9.99 -15.92 10.34
CA THR A 164 -8.97 -16.38 11.30
C THR A 164 -9.62 -16.85 12.62
N ALA A 165 -10.62 -16.11 13.11
CA ALA A 165 -11.37 -16.50 14.30
C ALA A 165 -12.16 -17.81 14.08
N GLN A 166 -12.77 -17.99 12.91
CA GLN A 166 -13.46 -19.23 12.53
C GLN A 166 -12.49 -20.42 12.45
N ARG A 167 -11.34 -20.25 11.78
CA ARG A 167 -10.29 -21.29 11.71
C ARG A 167 -9.81 -21.67 13.11
N ARG A 168 -9.59 -20.69 14.00
CA ARG A 168 -9.20 -20.94 15.39
C ARG A 168 -10.26 -21.75 16.15
N ARG A 169 -11.54 -21.38 16.06
CA ARG A 169 -12.64 -22.14 16.68
C ARG A 169 -12.71 -23.57 16.14
N ALA A 170 -12.50 -23.77 14.85
CA ALA A 170 -12.47 -25.10 14.24
C ALA A 170 -11.31 -25.95 14.75
N CYS A 171 -10.10 -25.37 14.88
CA CYS A 171 -8.94 -26.04 15.49
C CYS A 171 -9.20 -26.42 16.95
N GLU A 172 -9.77 -25.51 17.75
CA GLU A 172 -10.13 -25.77 19.15
C GLU A 172 -11.16 -26.91 19.26
N ALA A 173 -12.21 -26.90 18.43
CA ALA A 173 -13.20 -27.98 18.38
C ALA A 173 -12.59 -29.33 17.94
N ALA A 174 -11.68 -29.33 16.97
CA ALA A 174 -10.97 -30.53 16.53
C ALA A 174 -10.05 -31.08 17.63
N ALA A 175 -9.37 -30.20 18.38
CA ALA A 175 -8.53 -30.59 19.51
C ALA A 175 -9.36 -31.24 20.64
N LEU A 176 -10.55 -30.69 20.94
CA LEU A 176 -11.47 -31.30 21.90
C LEU A 176 -11.91 -32.70 21.46
N ARG A 177 -12.35 -32.87 20.20
CA ARG A 177 -12.73 -34.18 19.66
C ARG A 177 -11.59 -35.20 19.71
N LEU A 178 -10.36 -34.76 19.46
CA LEU A 178 -9.18 -35.61 19.54
C LEU A 178 -8.92 -36.06 20.98
N GLY A 179 -9.10 -35.15 21.95
CA GLY A 179 -9.02 -35.45 23.38
C GLY A 179 -10.05 -36.50 23.81
N ASP A 180 -11.31 -36.33 23.40
CA ASP A 180 -12.40 -37.28 23.69
C ASP A 180 -12.12 -38.66 23.08
N ALA A 181 -11.69 -38.70 21.82
CA ALA A 181 -11.34 -39.95 21.14
C ALA A 181 -10.17 -40.67 21.83
N LEU A 182 -9.15 -39.93 22.27
CA LEU A 182 -8.04 -40.50 23.03
C LEU A 182 -8.50 -41.06 24.37
N ALA A 183 -9.40 -40.36 25.08
CA ALA A 183 -9.96 -40.86 26.33
C ALA A 183 -10.74 -42.17 26.13
N GLN A 184 -11.54 -42.26 25.06
CA GLN A 184 -12.26 -43.50 24.70
C GLN A 184 -11.30 -44.66 24.39
N LEU A 185 -10.24 -44.41 23.61
CA LEU A 185 -9.24 -45.43 23.30
C LEU A 185 -8.51 -45.94 24.55
N ARG A 186 -8.20 -45.05 25.50
CA ARG A 186 -7.61 -45.45 26.79
C ARG A 186 -8.56 -46.33 27.58
N GLN A 187 -9.84 -45.96 27.66
CA GLN A 187 -10.86 -46.77 28.33
C GLN A 187 -11.01 -48.15 27.68
N GLN A 188 -10.99 -48.22 26.35
CA GLN A 188 -11.00 -49.48 25.61
C GLN A 188 -9.75 -50.32 25.91
N ALA A 189 -8.56 -49.71 25.94
CA ALA A 189 -7.33 -50.42 26.28
C ALA A 189 -7.40 -51.04 27.69
N VAL A 190 -7.96 -50.30 28.67
CA VAL A 190 -8.19 -50.83 30.03
C VAL A 190 -9.14 -52.02 30.01
N SER A 191 -10.26 -51.93 29.28
CA SER A 191 -11.21 -53.06 29.16
C SER A 191 -10.61 -54.32 28.53
N LEU A 192 -9.54 -54.16 27.73
CA LEU A 192 -8.79 -55.26 27.12
C LEU A 192 -7.64 -55.77 28.01
N GLY A 193 -7.59 -55.36 29.28
CA GLY A 193 -6.63 -55.85 30.27
C GLY A 193 -5.30 -55.09 30.31
N LEU A 194 -5.24 -53.87 29.76
CA LEU A 194 -4.15 -52.94 30.05
C LEU A 194 -4.35 -52.32 31.44
N SER A 195 -3.29 -52.15 32.22
CA SER A 195 -3.41 -51.43 33.51
C SER A 195 -3.76 -49.96 33.27
N GLU A 196 -4.48 -49.35 34.22
CA GLU A 196 -4.85 -47.93 34.14
C GLU A 196 -3.63 -47.00 34.03
N SER A 197 -2.52 -47.34 34.70
CA SER A 197 -1.27 -46.57 34.63
C SER A 197 -0.63 -46.63 33.25
N SER A 198 -0.64 -47.80 32.60
CA SER A 198 -0.16 -47.94 31.24
C SER A 198 -1.11 -47.28 30.23
N ALA A 199 -2.43 -47.39 30.41
CA ALA A 199 -3.40 -46.68 29.58
C ALA A 199 -3.25 -45.14 29.68
N ALA A 200 -3.02 -44.61 30.89
CA ALA A 200 -2.80 -43.18 31.11
C ALA A 200 -1.53 -42.66 30.43
N SER A 201 -0.51 -43.53 30.22
CA SER A 201 0.73 -43.17 29.53
C SER A 201 0.58 -42.96 28.01
N LEU A 202 -0.52 -43.43 27.41
CA LEU A 202 -0.79 -43.28 25.98
C LEU A 202 -1.17 -41.83 25.65
N ARG A 203 -0.19 -40.96 25.42
CA ARG A 203 -0.40 -39.52 25.17
C ARG A 203 -0.88 -39.19 23.77
N GLU A 204 -0.52 -40.02 22.79
CA GLU A 204 -0.88 -39.80 21.40
C GLU A 204 -1.98 -40.77 20.94
N PRO A 205 -2.96 -40.30 20.13
CA PRO A 205 -4.00 -41.16 19.55
C PRO A 205 -3.43 -42.34 18.76
N ARG A 206 -2.32 -42.13 18.04
CA ARG A 206 -1.67 -43.18 17.24
C ARG A 206 -1.20 -44.35 18.11
N ASP A 207 -0.59 -44.05 19.25
CA ASP A 207 -0.10 -45.06 20.18
C ASP A 207 -1.26 -45.78 20.86
N ALA A 208 -2.30 -45.03 21.23
CA ALA A 208 -3.51 -45.61 21.82
C ALA A 208 -4.22 -46.57 20.85
N VAL A 209 -4.37 -46.19 19.58
CA VAL A 209 -4.92 -47.07 18.54
C VAL A 209 -4.06 -48.32 18.36
N ARG A 210 -2.72 -48.17 18.31
CA ARG A 210 -1.79 -49.28 18.13
C ARG A 210 -1.87 -50.28 19.29
N GLU A 211 -1.93 -49.79 20.53
CA GLU A 211 -2.02 -50.65 21.72
C GLU A 211 -3.37 -51.39 21.77
N VAL A 212 -4.49 -50.68 21.53
CA VAL A 212 -5.82 -51.30 21.45
C VAL A 212 -5.84 -52.40 20.38
N ALA A 213 -5.32 -52.11 19.19
CA ALA A 213 -5.26 -53.09 18.09
C ALA A 213 -4.40 -54.32 18.45
N HIS A 214 -3.23 -54.11 19.08
CA HIS A 214 -2.38 -55.20 19.53
C HIS A 214 -3.08 -56.10 20.56
N ARG A 215 -3.79 -55.50 21.51
CA ARG A 215 -4.55 -56.22 22.54
C ARG A 215 -5.73 -57.00 21.96
N LEU A 216 -6.50 -56.41 21.05
CA LEU A 216 -7.56 -57.11 20.33
C LEU A 216 -7.01 -58.32 19.58
N HIS A 217 -5.89 -58.16 18.88
CA HIS A 217 -5.25 -59.27 18.17
C HIS A 217 -4.82 -60.40 19.12
N TYR A 218 -4.24 -60.07 20.27
CA TYR A 218 -3.87 -61.04 21.30
C TYR A 218 -5.07 -61.82 21.83
N HIS A 219 -6.17 -61.14 22.17
CA HIS A 219 -7.40 -61.79 22.64
C HIS A 219 -8.03 -62.68 21.57
N MET A 220 -8.07 -62.23 20.31
CA MET A 220 -8.57 -63.04 19.19
C MET A 220 -7.74 -64.33 19.00
N ARG A 221 -6.39 -64.24 19.04
CA ARG A 221 -5.54 -65.44 18.96
C ARG A 221 -5.74 -66.36 20.16
N ARG A 222 -5.84 -65.82 21.37
CA ARG A 222 -6.07 -66.62 22.58
C ARG A 222 -7.42 -67.33 22.53
N ALA A 223 -8.47 -66.66 22.07
CA ALA A 223 -9.78 -67.25 21.88
C ALA A 223 -9.75 -68.39 20.84
N ALA A 224 -9.01 -68.22 19.74
CA ALA A 224 -8.80 -69.28 18.75
C ALA A 224 -8.10 -70.51 19.36
N HIS A 225 -6.99 -70.31 20.09
CA HIS A 225 -6.28 -71.40 20.76
C HIS A 225 -7.13 -72.12 21.82
N LEU A 226 -7.95 -71.39 22.58
CA LEU A 226 -8.89 -72.00 23.52
C LEU A 226 -9.96 -72.81 22.79
N GLY A 227 -10.45 -72.30 21.65
CA GLY A 227 -11.36 -73.03 20.77
C GLY A 227 -10.76 -74.33 20.26
N ASP A 228 -9.52 -74.29 19.77
CA ASP A 228 -8.78 -75.49 19.30
C ASP A 228 -8.55 -76.49 20.44
N ALA A 229 -8.21 -76.01 21.64
CA ALA A 229 -8.01 -76.87 22.81
C ALA A 229 -9.31 -77.54 23.28
N VAL A 230 -10.44 -76.82 23.26
CA VAL A 230 -11.76 -77.37 23.58
C VAL A 230 -12.20 -78.39 22.53
N ALA A 231 -11.98 -78.10 21.24
CA ALA A 231 -12.27 -79.04 20.16
C ALA A 231 -11.44 -80.33 20.27
N GLY A 232 -10.13 -80.22 20.54
CA GLY A 232 -9.26 -81.38 20.74
C GLY A 232 -9.61 -82.21 21.98
N ALA A 233 -10.11 -81.58 23.05
CA ALA A 233 -10.61 -82.29 24.23
C ALA A 233 -11.91 -83.06 23.94
N ALA A 234 -12.81 -82.48 23.13
CA ALA A 234 -14.03 -83.16 22.70
C ALA A 234 -13.73 -84.38 21.79
N ASP A 235 -12.74 -84.27 20.89
CA ASP A 235 -12.31 -85.38 20.04
C ASP A 235 -11.72 -86.56 20.85
N GLN A 236 -11.06 -86.27 21.99
CA GLN A 236 -10.57 -87.29 22.92
C GLN A 236 -11.71 -88.06 23.62
N GLU A 237 -12.81 -87.38 23.99
CA GLU A 237 -13.97 -88.03 24.61
C GLU A 237 -14.73 -88.95 23.63
N THR A 238 -14.73 -88.66 22.33
CA THR A 238 -15.35 -89.54 21.31
C THR A 238 -14.61 -90.85 21.02
N SER A 239 -13.41 -91.07 21.58
CA SER A 239 -12.65 -92.31 21.43
C SER A 239 -12.94 -93.37 22.52
N GLY A 240 -13.72 -93.01 23.56
CA GLY A 240 -14.25 -93.94 24.54
C GLY A 240 -15.61 -94.47 24.08
N GLY A 241 -15.69 -95.78 23.77
CA GLY A 241 -16.88 -96.45 23.25
C GLY A 241 -18.08 -96.46 24.19
N GLY A 242 -18.80 -95.34 24.28
CA GLY A 242 -20.16 -95.24 24.78
C GLY A 242 -21.14 -95.17 23.61
N ALA A 243 -22.28 -95.86 23.75
CA ALA A 243 -23.37 -95.90 22.76
C ALA A 243 -23.68 -94.50 22.22
N GLY A 244 -23.32 -94.28 20.96
CA GLY A 244 -23.38 -92.97 20.33
C GLY A 244 -24.82 -92.48 20.12
N PRO A 245 -25.01 -91.15 20.02
CA PRO A 245 -26.30 -90.56 19.68
C PRO A 245 -26.79 -91.13 18.35
N SER A 246 -28.10 -91.35 18.27
CA SER A 246 -28.82 -91.79 17.07
C SER A 246 -28.35 -91.02 15.82
N ASP A 247 -28.20 -91.70 14.68
CA ASP A 247 -27.76 -91.08 13.42
C ASP A 247 -28.61 -89.84 13.03
N GLU A 248 -29.85 -89.77 13.51
CA GLU A 248 -30.72 -88.60 13.30
C GLU A 248 -30.24 -87.34 14.05
N GLU A 249 -29.68 -87.51 15.25
CA GLU A 249 -29.14 -86.42 16.05
C GLU A 249 -27.80 -85.92 15.49
N ARG A 250 -27.00 -86.83 14.91
CA ARG A 250 -25.80 -86.49 14.13
C ARG A 250 -26.12 -85.67 12.89
N LEU A 251 -27.17 -86.03 12.15
CA LEU A 251 -27.61 -85.28 10.96
C LEU A 251 -28.09 -83.86 11.33
N ARG A 252 -28.87 -83.70 12.41
CA ARG A 252 -29.29 -82.38 12.90
C ARG A 252 -28.10 -81.52 13.32
N THR A 253 -27.09 -82.13 13.94
CA THR A 253 -25.87 -81.42 14.34
C THR A 253 -25.06 -80.97 13.12
N LEU A 254 -24.97 -81.80 12.07
CA LEU A 254 -24.31 -81.43 10.82
C LEU A 254 -25.03 -80.30 10.08
N ASP A 255 -26.36 -80.27 10.07
CA ASP A 255 -27.11 -79.20 9.45
C ASP A 255 -27.02 -77.87 10.23
N ASP A 256 -27.03 -77.90 11.57
CA ASP A 256 -26.75 -76.72 12.39
C ASP A 256 -25.32 -76.19 12.14
N LEU A 257 -24.32 -77.08 12.06
CA LEU A 257 -22.95 -76.68 11.73
C LEU A 257 -22.84 -76.09 10.32
N ARG A 258 -23.56 -76.62 9.32
CA ARG A 258 -23.60 -76.07 7.96
C ARG A 258 -24.24 -74.68 7.95
N GLU A 259 -25.32 -74.48 8.70
CA GLU A 259 -25.98 -73.18 8.80
C GLU A 259 -25.09 -72.15 9.51
N ARG A 260 -24.38 -72.54 10.57
CA ARG A 260 -23.41 -71.68 11.27
C ARG A 260 -22.22 -71.32 10.38
N VAL A 261 -21.70 -72.26 9.58
CA VAL A 261 -20.66 -71.98 8.59
C VAL A 261 -21.17 -71.04 7.48
N ALA A 262 -22.40 -71.22 7.01
CA ALA A 262 -23.01 -70.33 6.02
C ALA A 262 -23.22 -68.91 6.60
N ALA A 263 -23.67 -68.79 7.84
CA ALA A 263 -23.82 -67.52 8.54
C ALA A 263 -22.46 -66.81 8.72
N ALA A 264 -21.41 -67.54 9.12
CA ALA A 264 -20.05 -67.01 9.25
C ALA A 264 -19.49 -66.53 7.91
N LYS A 265 -19.74 -67.26 6.80
CA LYS A 265 -19.35 -66.82 5.45
C LYS A 265 -20.05 -65.52 5.03
N ARG A 266 -21.36 -65.39 5.30
CA ARG A 266 -22.11 -64.16 5.03
C ARG A 266 -21.60 -62.99 5.89
N ALA A 267 -21.27 -63.23 7.15
CA ALA A 267 -20.68 -62.22 8.03
C ALA A 267 -19.32 -61.73 7.49
N ARG A 268 -18.45 -62.65 7.06
CA ARG A 268 -17.16 -62.31 6.45
C ARG A 268 -17.30 -61.53 5.14
N GLN A 269 -18.25 -61.88 4.28
CA GLN A 269 -18.54 -61.10 3.07
C GLN A 269 -19.08 -59.70 3.37
N ARG A 270 -19.90 -59.54 4.42
CA ARG A 270 -20.36 -58.22 4.86
C ARG A 270 -19.22 -57.38 5.40
N GLU A 271 -18.29 -57.98 6.12
CA GLU A 271 -17.10 -57.29 6.62
C GLU A 271 -16.15 -56.87 5.49
N GLU A 272 -15.94 -57.75 4.50
CA GLU A 272 -15.11 -57.46 3.33
C GLU A 272 -15.70 -56.35 2.45
N THR A 273 -17.02 -56.38 2.21
CA THR A 273 -17.72 -55.31 1.50
C THR A 273 -17.70 -53.98 2.26
N ALA A 274 -17.86 -54.00 3.59
CA ALA A 274 -17.70 -52.81 4.44
C ALA A 274 -16.27 -52.26 4.41
N ARG A 275 -15.26 -53.13 4.38
CA ARG A 275 -13.85 -52.74 4.28
C ARG A 275 -13.55 -52.07 2.94
N LEU A 276 -14.00 -52.64 1.82
CA LEU A 276 -13.83 -52.04 0.49
C LEU A 276 -14.54 -50.68 0.37
N ALA A 277 -15.73 -50.54 0.96
CA ALA A 277 -16.43 -49.26 1.05
C ALA A 277 -15.63 -48.22 1.86
N SER A 278 -15.00 -48.64 2.97
CA SER A 278 -14.16 -47.76 3.78
C SER A 278 -12.87 -47.34 3.07
N GLU A 279 -12.27 -48.23 2.27
CA GLU A 279 -11.06 -47.94 1.47
C GLU A 279 -11.35 -46.89 0.37
N GLY A 280 -12.52 -46.95 -0.27
CA GLY A 280 -12.99 -45.92 -1.20
C GLY A 280 -13.05 -44.52 -0.55
N THR A 281 -13.69 -44.41 0.62
CA THR A 281 -13.75 -43.12 1.34
C THR A 281 -12.38 -42.59 1.80
N ARG A 282 -11.40 -43.49 1.98
CA ARG A 282 -10.04 -43.11 2.37
C ARG A 282 -9.26 -42.53 1.20
N ALA A 283 -9.45 -43.07 0.00
CA ALA A 283 -8.87 -42.51 -1.23
C ALA A 283 -9.42 -41.10 -1.51
N ASP A 284 -10.74 -40.91 -1.36
CA ASP A 284 -11.37 -39.59 -1.54
C ASP A 284 -10.87 -38.57 -0.52
N LYS A 285 -10.72 -38.98 0.75
CA LYS A 285 -10.13 -38.12 1.79
C LYS A 285 -8.67 -37.79 1.53
N ALA A 286 -7.89 -38.72 1.00
CA ALA A 286 -6.49 -38.47 0.64
C ALA A 286 -6.38 -37.46 -0.53
N ALA A 287 -7.24 -37.59 -1.54
CA ALA A 287 -7.32 -36.62 -2.63
C ALA A 287 -7.74 -35.23 -2.15
N ALA A 288 -8.73 -35.15 -1.23
CA ALA A 288 -9.15 -33.88 -0.64
C ALA A 288 -8.05 -33.22 0.22
N LEU A 289 -7.23 -34.03 0.91
CA LEU A 289 -6.07 -33.55 1.66
C LEU A 289 -4.96 -33.00 0.74
N ASP A 290 -4.67 -33.67 -0.38
CA ASP A 290 -3.69 -33.18 -1.36
C ASP A 290 -4.15 -31.84 -1.97
N ASP A 291 -5.43 -31.73 -2.34
CA ASP A 291 -5.99 -30.47 -2.87
C ASP A 291 -5.94 -29.35 -1.82
N ALA A 292 -6.26 -29.64 -0.56
CA ALA A 292 -6.13 -28.68 0.54
C ALA A 292 -4.67 -28.23 0.75
N GLN A 293 -3.70 -29.15 0.67
CA GLN A 293 -2.27 -28.82 0.77
C GLN A 293 -1.80 -27.94 -0.38
N ARG A 294 -2.27 -28.19 -1.62
CA ARG A 294 -1.96 -27.34 -2.77
C ARG A 294 -2.51 -25.92 -2.57
N ARG A 295 -3.76 -25.78 -2.12
CA ARG A 295 -4.36 -24.46 -1.84
C ARG A 295 -3.58 -23.68 -0.78
N VAL A 296 -3.18 -24.34 0.32
CA VAL A 296 -2.33 -23.70 1.34
C VAL A 296 -0.96 -23.31 0.77
N GLY A 297 -0.37 -24.14 -0.08
CA GLY A 297 0.89 -23.83 -0.77
C GLY A 297 0.79 -22.62 -1.69
N ASP A 298 -0.31 -22.50 -2.45
CA ASP A 298 -0.54 -21.38 -3.35
C ASP A 298 -0.89 -20.09 -2.60
N GLU A 299 -1.65 -20.17 -1.50
CA GLU A 299 -1.87 -19.04 -0.57
C GLU A 299 -0.55 -18.57 0.04
N ALA A 300 0.34 -19.48 0.44
CA ALA A 300 1.65 -19.13 0.99
C ALA A 300 2.54 -18.44 -0.05
N LYS A 301 2.58 -18.93 -1.30
CA LYS A 301 3.29 -18.26 -2.40
C LYS A 301 2.73 -16.87 -2.67
N SER A 302 1.40 -16.72 -2.68
CA SER A 302 0.73 -15.43 -2.86
C SER A 302 1.09 -14.45 -1.74
N ARG A 303 1.13 -14.90 -0.48
CA ARG A 303 1.57 -14.07 0.66
C ARG A 303 3.02 -13.62 0.53
N VAL A 304 3.94 -14.53 0.18
CA VAL A 304 5.35 -14.18 -0.03
C VAL A 304 5.49 -13.15 -1.15
N ALA A 305 4.76 -13.31 -2.26
CA ALA A 305 4.74 -12.34 -3.36
C ALA A 305 4.16 -10.97 -2.96
N ALA A 306 3.15 -10.95 -2.08
CA ALA A 306 2.59 -9.72 -1.54
C ALA A 306 3.57 -9.01 -0.58
N GLU A 307 4.29 -9.77 0.26
CA GLU A 307 5.30 -9.24 1.17
C GLU A 307 6.51 -8.66 0.43
N THR A 308 7.00 -9.32 -0.62
CA THR A 308 8.08 -8.76 -1.46
C THR A 308 7.64 -7.47 -2.15
N LYS A 309 6.42 -7.44 -2.72
CA LYS A 309 5.88 -6.22 -3.32
C LYS A 309 5.70 -5.09 -2.30
N ALA A 310 5.27 -5.41 -1.07
CA ALA A 310 5.16 -4.43 0.01
C ALA A 310 6.53 -3.87 0.42
N ALA A 311 7.58 -4.70 0.44
CA ALA A 311 8.95 -4.27 0.71
C ALA A 311 9.48 -3.34 -0.40
N GLU A 312 9.24 -3.66 -1.68
CA GLU A 312 9.59 -2.81 -2.81
C GLU A 312 8.92 -1.42 -2.74
N LEU A 313 7.61 -1.39 -2.45
CA LEU A 313 6.88 -0.13 -2.27
C LEU A 313 7.38 0.69 -1.07
N ALA A 314 7.79 0.03 0.01
CA ALA A 314 8.38 0.70 1.17
C ALA A 314 9.73 1.36 0.82
N ASP A 315 10.55 0.72 -0.02
CA ASP A 315 11.81 1.31 -0.49
C ASP A 315 11.59 2.44 -1.49
N GLN A 316 10.64 2.31 -2.42
CA GLN A 316 10.23 3.43 -3.30
C GLN A 316 9.76 4.65 -2.48
N LYS A 317 8.95 4.43 -1.44
CA LYS A 317 8.54 5.51 -0.52
C LYS A 317 9.74 6.16 0.17
N ARG A 318 10.75 5.40 0.59
CA ARG A 318 11.97 5.95 1.21
C ARG A 318 12.77 6.80 0.23
N ILE A 319 12.85 6.40 -1.04
CA ILE A 319 13.52 7.18 -2.10
C ILE A 319 12.78 8.51 -2.31
N LEU A 320 11.46 8.47 -2.53
CA LEU A 320 10.64 9.67 -2.70
C LEU A 320 10.74 10.63 -1.51
N VAL A 321 10.75 10.11 -0.28
CA VAL A 321 10.92 10.94 0.92
C VAL A 321 12.30 11.62 0.95
N ARG A 322 13.37 10.94 0.51
CA ARG A 322 14.70 11.56 0.38
C ARG A 322 14.70 12.65 -0.69
N GLU A 323 14.10 12.41 -1.85
CA GLU A 323 14.01 13.40 -2.93
C GLU A 323 13.20 14.64 -2.51
N VAL A 324 12.06 14.46 -1.85
CA VAL A 324 11.27 15.58 -1.30
C VAL A 324 12.06 16.35 -0.24
N LYS A 325 12.85 15.67 0.61
CA LYS A 325 13.71 16.33 1.58
C LYS A 325 14.84 17.12 0.90
N GLN A 326 15.44 16.56 -0.14
CA GLN A 326 16.52 17.19 -0.90
C GLN A 326 16.03 18.40 -1.70
N THR A 327 14.85 18.32 -2.32
CA THR A 327 14.22 19.45 -3.03
C THR A 327 13.85 20.58 -2.07
N ARG A 328 13.28 20.26 -0.89
CA ARG A 328 13.04 21.27 0.17
C ARG A 328 14.32 21.93 0.65
N LYS A 329 15.40 21.17 0.82
CA LYS A 329 16.71 21.72 1.17
C LYS A 329 17.23 22.67 0.08
N ARG A 330 17.21 22.23 -1.19
CA ARG A 330 17.60 23.07 -2.34
C ARG A 330 16.78 24.36 -2.43
N ALA A 331 15.47 24.30 -2.16
CA ALA A 331 14.61 25.47 -2.14
C ALA A 331 14.97 26.43 -0.98
N ALA A 332 15.31 25.91 0.20
CA ALA A 332 15.77 26.71 1.33
C ALA A 332 17.13 27.37 1.05
N ASP A 333 18.09 26.62 0.49
CA ASP A 333 19.42 27.13 0.10
C ASP A 333 19.31 28.21 -0.98
N ALA A 334 18.43 28.02 -1.98
CA ALA A 334 18.15 29.03 -3.01
C ALA A 334 17.52 30.30 -2.42
N LYS A 335 16.63 30.17 -1.44
CA LYS A 335 16.04 31.32 -0.73
C LYS A 335 17.08 32.09 0.09
N ALA A 336 18.01 31.38 0.74
CA ALA A 336 19.11 32.00 1.48
C ALA A 336 20.06 32.77 0.55
N LEU A 337 20.45 32.17 -0.57
CA LEU A 337 21.24 32.84 -1.62
C LEU A 337 20.52 34.07 -2.20
N GLY A 338 19.20 33.99 -2.40
CA GLY A 338 18.39 35.12 -2.83
C GLY A 338 18.41 36.27 -1.81
N ALA A 339 18.28 35.96 -0.52
CA ALA A 339 18.34 36.97 0.55
C ALA A 339 19.73 37.60 0.68
N GLU A 340 20.81 36.83 0.53
CA GLU A 340 22.18 37.34 0.55
C GLU A 340 22.47 38.28 -0.64
N LEU A 341 21.95 37.96 -1.83
CA LEU A 341 22.04 38.83 -3.00
C LEU A 341 21.28 40.15 -2.82
N GLU A 342 20.07 40.12 -2.24
CA GLU A 342 19.33 41.34 -1.94
C GLU A 342 20.04 42.19 -0.89
N ALA A 343 20.56 41.59 0.20
CA ALA A 343 21.34 42.31 1.20
C ALA A 343 22.61 42.98 0.59
N ARG A 344 23.27 42.30 -0.36
CA ARG A 344 24.40 42.89 -1.11
C ARG A 344 23.96 44.05 -2.00
N LYS A 345 22.79 43.98 -2.65
CA LYS A 345 22.25 45.10 -3.43
C LYS A 345 21.93 46.29 -2.54
N GLU A 346 21.30 46.06 -1.39
CA GLU A 346 20.97 47.11 -0.41
C GLU A 346 22.23 47.86 0.06
N LEU A 347 23.31 47.13 0.38
CA LEU A 347 24.61 47.71 0.70
C LEU A 347 25.20 48.55 -0.45
N GLY A 348 25.05 48.10 -1.70
CA GLY A 348 25.47 48.86 -2.88
C GLY A 348 24.68 50.15 -3.07
N THR A 349 23.37 50.15 -2.81
CA THR A 349 22.52 51.36 -2.90
C THR A 349 22.80 52.41 -1.82
N LEU A 350 23.41 52.04 -0.69
CA LEU A 350 23.76 52.99 0.38
C LEU A 350 25.00 53.85 0.06
N GLY A 351 25.55 53.76 -1.15
CA GLY A 351 26.49 54.76 -1.67
C GLY A 351 27.83 54.83 -0.95
N LEU A 352 28.24 53.75 -0.26
CA LEU A 352 29.63 53.56 0.12
C LEU A 352 30.39 53.18 -1.16
N GLY A 353 31.02 54.17 -1.79
CA GLY A 353 31.74 54.05 -3.06
C GLY A 353 32.59 52.78 -3.14
N LEU A 354 32.18 51.86 -4.01
CA LEU A 354 32.87 50.62 -4.35
C LEU A 354 33.51 50.72 -5.75
N ASP A 355 33.77 51.94 -6.22
CA ASP A 355 34.33 52.18 -7.56
C ASP A 355 35.80 51.73 -7.69
N ASP A 356 36.45 51.28 -6.60
CA ASP A 356 37.86 50.85 -6.61
C ASP A 356 38.13 49.41 -6.11
N LEU A 357 37.10 48.58 -5.86
CA LEU A 357 37.32 47.16 -5.62
C LEU A 357 37.18 46.39 -6.93
N GLU A 358 38.30 46.29 -7.68
CA GLU A 358 38.49 45.27 -8.71
C GLU A 358 38.15 43.91 -8.10
N VAL A 359 36.95 43.41 -8.39
CA VAL A 359 36.56 42.06 -8.05
C VAL A 359 37.41 41.15 -8.92
N ASP A 360 38.44 40.56 -8.31
CA ASP A 360 39.36 39.61 -8.93
C ASP A 360 38.57 38.59 -9.78
N GLU A 361 38.97 38.43 -11.05
CA GLU A 361 38.39 37.49 -12.00
C GLU A 361 38.27 36.08 -11.41
N GLU A 362 39.16 35.72 -10.48
CA GLU A 362 39.13 34.43 -9.78
C GLU A 362 37.85 34.22 -8.97
N THR A 363 37.32 35.27 -8.33
CA THR A 363 36.06 35.22 -7.58
C THR A 363 34.85 35.04 -8.50
N HIS A 364 34.87 35.70 -9.66
CA HIS A 364 33.85 35.54 -10.69
C HIS A 364 33.89 34.14 -11.31
N ARG A 365 35.09 33.57 -11.49
CA ARG A 365 35.30 32.22 -11.99
C ARG A 365 34.86 31.14 -10.98
N GLU A 366 35.12 31.34 -9.69
CA GLU A 366 34.67 30.43 -8.62
C GLU A 366 33.14 30.44 -8.49
N LEU A 367 32.49 31.61 -8.57
CA LEU A 367 31.03 31.73 -8.58
C LEU A 367 30.41 31.12 -9.85
N ALA A 368 31.06 31.25 -11.00
CA ALA A 368 30.65 30.61 -12.25
C ALA A 368 30.79 29.08 -12.18
N LEU A 369 31.87 28.57 -11.57
CA LEU A 369 32.08 27.13 -11.35
C LEU A 369 31.09 26.56 -10.32
N LYS A 370 30.74 27.29 -9.25
CA LYS A 370 29.70 26.87 -8.30
C LYS A 370 28.30 26.85 -8.95
N ARG A 371 28.00 27.80 -9.85
CA ARG A 371 26.77 27.78 -10.66
C ARG A 371 26.75 26.64 -11.67
N ALA A 372 27.88 26.29 -12.28
CA ALA A 372 27.99 25.16 -13.21
C ALA A 372 28.01 23.79 -12.52
N GLY A 373 28.56 23.71 -11.30
CA GLY A 373 28.60 22.48 -10.48
C GLY A 373 27.22 22.02 -10.02
N LEU A 374 26.31 22.97 -9.73
CA LEU A 374 24.91 22.66 -9.41
C LEU A 374 24.12 22.06 -10.59
N ALA A 375 24.65 22.14 -11.82
CA ALA A 375 24.06 21.50 -13.01
C ALA A 375 24.64 20.11 -13.31
N ARG A 376 25.70 19.66 -12.60
CA ARG A 376 26.44 18.43 -12.94
C ARG A 376 26.12 17.21 -12.05
N ASP A 377 25.40 17.38 -10.94
CA ASP A 377 25.11 16.30 -9.98
C ASP A 377 23.93 15.39 -10.35
N THR A 378 23.54 15.30 -11.63
CA THR A 378 22.55 14.31 -12.12
C THR A 378 23.15 13.20 -12.98
N SER A 379 24.47 13.05 -13.03
CA SER A 379 25.10 11.90 -13.70
C SER A 379 26.19 11.28 -12.81
N SER A 380 25.81 10.28 -12.00
CA SER A 380 26.74 9.33 -11.40
C SER A 380 26.33 7.91 -11.81
N ASP A 381 27.17 7.36 -12.68
CA ASP A 381 27.68 5.99 -12.71
C ASP A 381 26.71 4.81 -12.88
N GLY A 382 26.48 4.48 -14.16
CA GLY A 382 26.39 3.09 -14.61
C GLY A 382 27.79 2.47 -14.68
N GLY A 383 28.14 1.66 -13.68
CA GLY A 383 29.35 0.84 -13.67
C GLY A 383 29.25 -0.33 -14.64
N GLY A 384 30.32 -0.53 -15.41
CA GLY A 384 30.44 -1.48 -16.52
C GLY A 384 30.32 -2.95 -16.13
N SER A 385 29.71 -3.72 -17.04
CA SER A 385 29.67 -5.18 -17.03
C SER A 385 30.84 -5.72 -17.85
N ASP A 386 31.88 -6.20 -17.16
CA ASP A 386 32.86 -7.11 -17.73
C ASP A 386 32.29 -8.54 -17.76
N SER A 387 32.31 -9.12 -18.95
CA SER A 387 31.92 -10.48 -19.25
C SER A 387 33.06 -11.45 -18.90
N CYS A 388 32.87 -12.30 -17.88
CA CYS A 388 33.65 -13.53 -17.70
C CYS A 388 32.73 -14.66 -17.20
N SER A 389 32.70 -15.76 -17.97
CA SER A 389 31.94 -16.98 -17.74
C SER A 389 32.24 -17.66 -16.40
N LEU A 390 31.22 -17.80 -15.54
CA LEU A 390 31.20 -18.72 -14.39
C LEU A 390 29.75 -19.19 -14.10
N ASP A 391 29.17 -19.95 -15.03
CA ASP A 391 27.90 -20.64 -14.82
C ASP A 391 28.15 -22.01 -14.17
N GLY A 392 28.08 -22.06 -12.83
CA GLY A 392 28.14 -23.33 -12.08
C GLY A 392 27.83 -23.21 -10.59
N ASP A 393 28.37 -22.20 -9.90
CA ASP A 393 28.39 -22.17 -8.42
C ASP A 393 27.38 -21.20 -7.76
N LEU A 394 26.72 -20.32 -8.53
CA LEU A 394 25.79 -19.32 -8.00
C LEU A 394 24.45 -19.90 -7.50
N ALA A 395 24.00 -21.03 -8.07
CA ALA A 395 22.73 -21.64 -7.66
C ALA A 395 22.79 -22.29 -6.27
N ALA A 396 23.96 -22.77 -5.84
CA ALA A 396 24.16 -23.35 -4.51
C ALA A 396 24.29 -22.26 -3.43
N HIS A 397 24.98 -21.16 -3.73
CA HIS A 397 25.13 -20.03 -2.81
C HIS A 397 23.84 -19.23 -2.61
N ALA A 398 23.00 -19.08 -3.65
CA ALA A 398 21.71 -18.41 -3.55
C ALA A 398 20.72 -19.17 -2.65
N ARG A 399 20.72 -20.51 -2.70
CA ARG A 399 19.87 -21.35 -1.84
C ARG A 399 20.27 -21.24 -0.38
N LYS A 400 21.58 -21.25 -0.08
CA LYS A 400 22.11 -21.13 1.28
C LYS A 400 21.79 -19.76 1.90
N ASN A 401 22.01 -18.68 1.15
CA ASN A 401 21.69 -17.31 1.60
C ASN A 401 20.18 -17.07 1.78
N SER A 402 19.32 -17.78 1.05
CA SER A 402 17.86 -17.69 1.24
C SER A 402 17.39 -18.38 2.52
N SER A 403 17.99 -19.53 2.87
CA SER A 403 17.69 -20.28 4.09
C SER A 403 18.14 -19.51 5.33
N ASP A 404 19.36 -18.97 5.30
CA ASP A 404 19.91 -18.22 6.43
C ASP A 404 19.11 -16.92 6.67
N ARG A 405 18.63 -16.26 5.61
CA ARG A 405 17.74 -15.10 5.73
C ARG A 405 16.37 -15.44 6.31
N LEU A 406 15.80 -16.58 5.95
CA LEU A 406 14.50 -17.01 6.46
C LEU A 406 14.58 -17.33 7.96
N ASP A 407 15.65 -18.00 8.39
CA ASP A 407 15.89 -18.28 9.82
C ASP A 407 16.12 -17.01 10.64
N ASP A 408 16.80 -16.01 10.08
CA ASP A 408 17.02 -14.72 10.75
C ASP A 408 15.72 -13.91 10.89
N LEU A 409 14.85 -13.96 9.88
CA LEU A 409 13.52 -13.35 9.93
C LEU A 409 12.61 -14.05 10.94
N LEU A 410 12.62 -15.39 10.99
CA LEU A 410 11.87 -16.17 11.98
C LEU A 410 12.32 -15.86 13.41
N ARG A 411 13.64 -15.75 13.67
CA ARG A 411 14.18 -15.36 14.98
C ARG A 411 13.76 -13.96 15.41
N ARG A 412 13.77 -12.99 14.48
CA ARG A 412 13.29 -11.61 14.77
C ARG A 412 11.80 -11.58 15.07
N ALA A 413 11.00 -12.32 14.31
CA ALA A 413 9.55 -12.42 14.56
C ALA A 413 9.26 -13.06 15.93
N THR A 414 10.00 -14.10 16.34
CA THR A 414 9.84 -14.70 17.67
C THR A 414 10.31 -13.79 18.81
N SER A 415 11.39 -13.00 18.61
CA SER A 415 11.83 -12.01 19.62
C SER A 415 10.80 -10.89 19.79
N GLN A 416 10.25 -10.35 18.70
CA GLN A 416 9.24 -9.30 18.75
C GLN A 416 7.93 -9.77 19.41
N ALA A 417 7.53 -11.02 19.18
CA ALA A 417 6.38 -11.62 19.86
C ALA A 417 6.59 -11.72 21.38
N ARG A 418 7.80 -12.11 21.82
CA ARG A 418 8.16 -12.16 23.25
C ARG A 418 8.21 -10.78 23.90
N ASP A 419 8.69 -9.76 23.18
CA ASP A 419 8.71 -8.38 23.68
C ASP A 419 7.31 -7.75 23.76
N ALA A 420 6.39 -8.17 22.88
CA ALA A 420 4.99 -7.73 22.89
C ALA A 420 4.19 -8.31 24.07
N GLU A 421 4.53 -9.50 24.54
CA GLU A 421 3.92 -10.13 25.73
C GLU A 421 4.48 -9.60 27.05
N ARG A 422 5.55 -8.79 27.02
CA ARG A 422 6.13 -8.21 28.24
C ARG A 422 5.17 -7.16 28.80
N PRO A 423 4.63 -7.32 30.03
CA PRO A 423 3.71 -6.37 30.61
C PRO A 423 4.39 -5.00 30.74
N LYS A 424 3.81 -3.97 30.10
CA LYS A 424 4.31 -2.60 30.22
C LYS A 424 4.29 -2.18 31.70
N PRO A 425 5.38 -1.58 32.22
CA PRO A 425 5.37 -1.05 33.57
C PRO A 425 4.23 -0.02 33.70
N PRO A 426 3.50 -0.01 34.82
CA PRO A 426 2.43 0.94 35.03
C PRO A 426 2.99 2.37 34.97
N PRO A 427 2.27 3.32 34.35
CA PRO A 427 2.71 4.71 34.31
C PRO A 427 2.86 5.26 35.75
N PRO A 428 3.82 6.17 35.99
CA PRO A 428 4.00 6.77 37.29
C PRO A 428 2.72 7.45 37.75
N ARG A 429 2.31 7.19 39.00
CA ARG A 429 1.13 7.84 39.58
C ARG A 429 1.35 9.35 39.62
N PRO A 430 0.41 10.17 39.11
CA PRO A 430 0.49 11.62 39.26
C PRO A 430 0.41 12.01 40.75
N PRO A 431 1.02 13.13 41.14
CA PRO A 431 0.97 13.63 42.51
C PRO A 431 -0.48 13.89 42.93
N ALA A 432 -0.82 13.51 44.17
CA ALA A 432 -2.16 13.67 44.73
C ALA A 432 -2.56 15.16 44.72
N GLY A 433 -3.60 15.51 43.95
CA GLY A 433 -4.18 16.85 43.89
C GLY A 433 -4.16 17.53 42.51
N ALA A 434 -3.50 16.98 41.49
CA ALA A 434 -3.50 17.56 40.14
C ALA A 434 -4.70 17.08 39.30
N SER A 435 -5.59 18.00 38.91
CA SER A 435 -6.61 17.76 37.89
C SER A 435 -5.92 17.42 36.55
N PRO A 436 -6.17 16.25 35.92
CA PRO A 436 -5.38 15.75 34.80
C PRO A 436 -5.54 16.52 33.47
N PHE A 437 -6.31 17.61 33.43
CA PHE A 437 -6.67 18.30 32.19
C PHE A 437 -6.61 19.84 32.23
N ALA A 438 -5.89 20.43 33.18
CA ALA A 438 -5.67 21.88 33.19
C ALA A 438 -4.54 22.28 32.20
N LYS A 439 -4.89 22.96 31.10
CA LYS A 439 -3.90 23.64 30.24
C LYS A 439 -4.05 25.15 30.39
N VAL A 440 -2.92 25.85 30.50
CA VAL A 440 -2.87 27.32 30.54
C VAL A 440 -2.93 27.86 29.10
N CYS A 441 -3.90 28.73 28.81
CA CYS A 441 -4.01 29.39 27.51
C CYS A 441 -2.82 30.32 27.30
N ARG A 442 -2.03 30.10 26.25
CA ARG A 442 -0.85 30.94 25.93
C ARG A 442 -1.18 32.41 25.64
N ARG A 443 -2.43 32.74 25.31
CA ARG A 443 -2.83 34.10 24.92
C ARG A 443 -3.31 34.97 26.09
N CYS A 444 -4.11 34.40 27.00
CA CYS A 444 -4.66 35.16 28.14
C CYS A 444 -4.14 34.71 29.51
N GLY A 445 -3.35 33.63 29.58
CA GLY A 445 -2.86 33.06 30.84
C GLY A 445 -3.94 32.33 31.67
N GLY A 446 -5.19 32.27 31.20
CA GLY A 446 -6.28 31.58 31.91
C GLY A 446 -6.20 30.06 31.81
N THR A 447 -6.59 29.38 32.89
CA THR A 447 -6.70 27.91 32.95
C THR A 447 -7.95 27.45 32.21
N VAL A 448 -7.80 26.52 31.26
CA VAL A 448 -8.93 25.93 30.53
C VAL A 448 -9.13 24.51 31.05
N GLU A 449 -10.25 24.26 31.72
CA GLU A 449 -10.70 22.92 32.10
C GLU A 449 -11.67 22.40 31.04
N GLY A 450 -11.31 21.33 30.33
CA GLY A 450 -12.18 20.73 29.31
C GLY A 450 -11.54 19.57 28.54
N PRO A 451 -12.34 18.79 27.78
CA PRO A 451 -11.86 17.70 26.93
C PRO A 451 -10.84 18.23 25.91
N ARG A 452 -9.97 17.35 25.38
CA ARG A 452 -8.73 17.67 24.63
C ARG A 452 -8.79 18.75 23.52
N ASN A 453 -9.97 19.23 23.13
CA ASN A 453 -10.22 20.24 22.10
C ASN A 453 -11.02 21.47 22.57
N SER A 454 -11.17 21.74 23.87
CA SER A 454 -11.86 22.97 24.34
C SER A 454 -11.04 24.22 23.99
N THR A 455 -11.53 25.03 23.06
CA THR A 455 -10.95 26.31 22.66
C THR A 455 -11.21 27.37 23.74
N CYS A 456 -10.17 28.15 24.08
CA CYS A 456 -10.31 29.30 24.97
C CYS A 456 -11.33 30.30 24.40
N LYS A 457 -12.20 30.89 25.24
CA LYS A 457 -13.18 31.94 24.86
C LYS A 457 -12.56 33.20 24.26
N CYS A 458 -11.23 33.34 24.31
CA CYS A 458 -10.46 34.44 23.75
C CYS A 458 -10.38 34.45 22.20
N ALA A 459 -11.31 33.80 21.50
CA ALA A 459 -11.30 33.59 20.05
C ALA A 459 -12.34 34.38 19.25
N ALA A 460 -13.11 35.29 19.86
CA ALA A 460 -13.92 36.24 19.10
C ALA A 460 -13.07 37.49 18.75
N PRO A 461 -12.87 37.85 17.48
CA PRO A 461 -12.37 39.16 17.14
C PRO A 461 -13.43 40.20 17.53
N GLN A 462 -13.09 41.10 18.46
CA GLN A 462 -13.85 42.35 18.59
C GLN A 462 -13.57 43.15 17.32
N ILE A 463 -14.62 43.37 16.53
CA ILE A 463 -14.65 44.41 15.52
C ILE A 463 -15.07 45.67 16.30
N ASP A 464 -14.10 46.53 16.59
CA ASP A 464 -14.32 47.94 16.92
C ASP A 464 -13.68 48.79 15.82
#